data_AF-A0A349XZC0-F1
#
_entry.id   AF-A0A349XZC0-F1
#
_cell.length_a   1.000
_cell.length_b   1.000
_cell.length_c   1.000
_cell.angle_alpha   90.00
_cell.angle_beta   90.00
_cell.angle_gamma   90.00
#
_symmetry.space_group_name_H-M   'P 1'
#
loop_
_entity.id
_entity.type
_entity.pdbx_description
1 polymer ?
#
loop_
_entity_poly.entity_id
_entity_poly.type
_entity_poly.pdbx_seq_one_letter_code
_entity_poly.pdbx_strand_id
1 'polypeptide(L)'
;MSTPSAMRKVYQGITERHQMFRMFDRHAQRPNRFHGDASALYAGEWFEIAEREHDFMFEILPPLWIRGSMFAMREFLTESVTSVFFALRIDGVIRFFHAYCDLSDGGSVEDMRLAIIERETRPVRAITRDERLEHIWSTTADTYRGYADETTLQYLPCQRVITLFSKAGSARLKLLDDLTDDEIAAKLPVQLRHLPDTAVAA
;
A
#
# COMPACT_ATOMS: atom_id res chain seq x y z
N MET A 1 18.00 -0.71 8.61
CA MET A 1 17.19 -0.84 7.40
C MET A 1 16.07 -1.80 7.74
N SER A 2 14.85 -1.30 7.93
CA SER A 2 13.70 -2.17 8.17
C SER A 2 13.30 -2.79 6.85
N THR A 3 13.45 -4.11 6.73
CA THR A 3 12.86 -4.84 5.60
C THR A 3 11.34 -4.70 5.76
N PRO A 4 10.62 -4.11 4.79
CA PRO A 4 9.16 -4.00 4.91
C PRO A 4 8.56 -5.39 5.13
N SER A 5 7.52 -5.47 5.96
CA SER A 5 6.71 -6.69 6.09
C SER A 5 6.38 -7.24 4.71
N ALA A 6 6.57 -8.55 4.53
CA ALA A 6 6.31 -9.25 3.27
C ALA A 6 4.90 -8.99 2.74
N MET A 7 3.93 -8.71 3.63
CA MET A 7 2.58 -8.28 3.29
C MET A 7 2.23 -7.01 4.06
N ARG A 8 1.82 -5.96 3.37
CA ARG A 8 1.65 -4.63 3.94
C ARG A 8 0.44 -3.90 3.38
N LYS A 9 -0.38 -3.37 4.29
CA LYS A 9 -1.51 -2.53 3.93
C LYS A 9 -1.01 -1.15 3.53
N VAL A 10 -1.18 -0.79 2.26
CA VAL A 10 -0.60 0.44 1.71
C VAL A 10 -1.51 1.66 1.80
N TYR A 11 -2.79 1.46 2.10
CA TYR A 11 -3.75 2.54 2.24
C TYR A 11 -4.79 2.20 3.32
N GLN A 12 -5.12 3.20 4.15
CA GLN A 12 -6.12 3.09 5.20
C GLN A 12 -7.43 3.73 4.72
N GLY A 13 -8.49 2.92 4.70
CA GLY A 13 -9.80 3.30 4.16
C GLY A 13 -10.12 2.55 2.86
N ILE A 14 -11.32 2.79 2.35
CA ILE A 14 -11.83 2.19 1.11
C ILE A 14 -11.46 3.13 -0.05
N THR A 15 -10.79 2.59 -1.07
CA THR A 15 -10.45 3.35 -2.27
C THR A 15 -11.59 3.29 -3.29
N GLU A 16 -12.03 4.46 -3.73
CA GLU A 16 -12.92 4.61 -4.89
C GLU A 16 -12.11 4.70 -6.19
N ARG A 17 -12.77 4.67 -7.36
CA ARG A 17 -12.13 4.56 -8.68
C ARG A 17 -10.88 5.42 -8.89
N HIS A 18 -10.95 6.73 -8.67
CA HIS A 18 -9.79 7.62 -8.84
C HIS A 18 -8.64 7.21 -7.91
N GLN A 19 -8.95 6.90 -6.65
CA GLN A 19 -7.95 6.54 -5.66
C GLN A 19 -7.35 5.15 -5.97
N MET A 20 -8.16 4.19 -6.42
CA MET A 20 -7.71 2.85 -6.83
C MET A 20 -6.67 2.94 -7.96
N PHE A 21 -6.96 3.69 -9.03
CA PHE A 21 -5.99 3.87 -10.12
C PHE A 21 -4.72 4.58 -9.66
N ARG A 22 -4.84 5.56 -8.75
CA ARG A 22 -3.66 6.17 -8.13
C ARG A 22 -2.84 5.19 -7.28
N MET A 23 -3.46 4.17 -6.69
CA MET A 23 -2.74 3.11 -5.98
C MET A 23 -2.01 2.18 -6.93
N PHE A 24 -2.55 1.91 -8.13
CA PHE A 24 -1.82 1.14 -9.15
C PHE A 24 -0.55 1.87 -9.61
N ASP A 25 -0.60 3.21 -9.70
CA ASP A 25 0.53 4.04 -10.12
C ASP A 25 1.43 4.54 -8.97
N ARG A 26 1.31 3.96 -7.77
CA ARG A 26 2.00 4.44 -6.56
C ARG A 26 3.53 4.45 -6.65
N HIS A 27 4.10 3.68 -7.57
CA HIS A 27 5.54 3.58 -7.84
C HIS A 27 5.93 4.14 -9.22
N ALA A 28 5.04 4.88 -9.89
CA ALA A 28 5.25 5.32 -11.26
C ALA A 28 6.52 6.16 -11.46
N GLN A 29 6.93 6.93 -10.44
CA GLN A 29 8.11 7.80 -10.44
C GLN A 29 9.43 7.10 -10.10
N ARG A 30 9.44 5.79 -9.84
CA ARG A 30 10.69 5.07 -9.50
C ARG A 30 11.65 5.08 -10.70
N PRO A 31 12.91 5.53 -10.53
CA PRO A 31 13.93 5.39 -11.55
C PRO A 31 14.12 3.92 -11.92
N ASN A 32 14.27 3.63 -13.22
CA ASN A 32 14.47 2.27 -13.72
C ASN A 32 13.43 1.26 -13.18
N ARG A 33 12.16 1.68 -13.01
CA ARG A 33 11.10 0.87 -12.36
C ARG A 33 10.90 -0.54 -12.93
N PHE A 34 11.32 -0.77 -14.17
CA PHE A 34 11.24 -2.06 -14.88
C PHE A 34 12.57 -2.82 -14.97
N HIS A 35 13.67 -2.30 -14.43
CA HIS A 35 14.97 -2.99 -14.43
C HIS A 35 15.16 -3.82 -13.15
N GLY A 36 15.77 -4.98 -13.31
CA GLY A 36 16.04 -5.92 -12.22
C GLY A 36 14.78 -6.61 -11.70
N ASP A 37 14.92 -7.35 -10.60
CA ASP A 37 13.76 -7.93 -9.91
C ASP A 37 13.01 -6.83 -9.14
N ALA A 38 12.06 -6.20 -9.80
CA ALA A 38 11.15 -5.25 -9.18
C ALA A 38 10.00 -5.94 -8.44
N SER A 39 9.91 -7.27 -8.44
CA SER A 39 8.79 -8.01 -7.87
C SER A 39 8.67 -7.74 -6.37
N ALA A 40 9.79 -7.72 -5.64
CA ALA A 40 9.83 -7.38 -4.22
C ALA A 40 9.29 -5.98 -3.87
N LEU A 41 9.27 -5.04 -4.84
CA LEU A 41 8.67 -3.73 -4.63
C LEU A 41 7.15 -3.81 -4.56
N TYR A 42 6.52 -4.64 -5.38
CA TYR A 42 5.06 -4.67 -5.51
C TYR A 42 4.44 -5.82 -4.73
N ALA A 43 5.08 -6.99 -4.72
CA ALA A 43 4.60 -8.18 -4.05
C ALA A 43 4.31 -7.87 -2.57
N GLY A 44 3.12 -8.25 -2.15
CA GLY A 44 2.68 -8.07 -0.77
C GLY A 44 1.93 -6.77 -0.49
N GLU A 45 1.85 -5.84 -1.44
CA GLU A 45 1.08 -4.62 -1.26
C GLU A 45 -0.41 -4.88 -1.44
N TRP A 46 -1.23 -4.40 -0.51
CA TRP A 46 -2.68 -4.54 -0.59
C TRP A 46 -3.43 -3.36 0.01
N PHE A 47 -4.66 -3.16 -0.46
CA PHE A 47 -5.57 -2.14 0.04
C PHE A 47 -7.03 -2.52 -0.21
N GLU A 48 -7.94 -1.85 0.49
CA GLU A 48 -9.38 -2.06 0.36
C GLU A 48 -9.94 -1.19 -0.77
N ILE A 49 -10.86 -1.77 -1.54
CA ILE A 49 -11.59 -1.13 -2.65
C ILE A 49 -13.09 -1.25 -2.40
N ALA A 50 -13.89 -0.39 -3.02
CA ALA A 50 -15.33 -0.57 -3.02
C ALA A 50 -15.76 -1.71 -3.96
N GLU A 51 -16.95 -2.28 -3.71
CA GLU A 51 -17.55 -3.36 -4.51
C GLU A 51 -17.64 -3.00 -6.01
N ARG A 52 -18.07 -1.77 -6.31
CA ARG A 52 -18.16 -1.27 -7.68
C ARG A 52 -16.82 -1.29 -8.42
N GLU A 53 -15.72 -1.05 -7.70
CA GLU A 53 -14.36 -1.08 -8.27
C GLU A 53 -13.89 -2.52 -8.48
N HIS A 54 -14.20 -3.42 -7.55
CA HIS A 54 -13.96 -4.86 -7.71
C HIS A 54 -14.67 -5.41 -8.95
N ASP A 55 -15.97 -5.17 -9.07
CA ASP A 55 -16.79 -5.69 -10.17
C ASP A 55 -16.37 -5.09 -11.51
N PHE A 56 -16.03 -3.80 -11.52
CA PHE A 56 -15.48 -3.17 -12.71
C PHE A 56 -14.17 -3.82 -13.17
N MET A 57 -13.26 -4.13 -12.24
CA MET A 57 -12.00 -4.79 -12.59
C MET A 57 -12.22 -6.24 -13.04
N PHE A 58 -13.30 -6.89 -12.57
CA PHE A 58 -13.71 -8.21 -13.06
C PHE A 58 -14.25 -8.16 -14.50
N GLU A 59 -14.97 -7.10 -14.86
CA GLU A 59 -15.63 -6.96 -16.16
C GLU A 59 -14.72 -6.38 -17.27
N ILE A 60 -13.61 -5.73 -16.91
CA ILE A 60 -12.78 -5.01 -17.89
C ILE A 60 -12.16 -5.95 -18.93
N LEU A 61 -11.63 -7.09 -18.50
CA LEU A 61 -10.99 -8.12 -19.33
C LEU A 61 -11.16 -9.49 -18.68
N PRO A 62 -11.21 -10.59 -19.46
CA PRO A 62 -11.31 -11.94 -18.90
C PRO A 62 -10.17 -12.22 -17.93
N PRO A 63 -10.43 -12.63 -16.68
CA PRO A 63 -9.39 -12.93 -15.72
C PRO A 63 -8.40 -13.99 -16.22
N LEU A 64 -7.20 -13.98 -15.65
CA LEU A 64 -6.23 -15.06 -15.83
C LEU A 64 -6.79 -16.36 -15.25
N TRP A 65 -7.35 -16.27 -14.05
CA TRP A 65 -8.08 -17.34 -13.38
C TRP A 65 -9.11 -16.76 -12.42
N ILE A 66 -10.10 -17.58 -12.07
CA ILE A 66 -11.09 -17.31 -11.03
C ILE A 66 -11.03 -18.49 -10.06
N ARG A 67 -10.93 -18.22 -8.76
CA ARG A 67 -10.86 -19.22 -7.69
C ARG A 67 -11.73 -18.76 -6.52
N GLY A 68 -12.93 -19.33 -6.41
CA GLY A 68 -13.89 -18.97 -5.38
C GLY A 68 -14.22 -17.47 -5.41
N SER A 69 -13.92 -16.75 -4.32
CA SER A 69 -14.13 -15.31 -4.21
C SER A 69 -12.91 -14.46 -4.62
N MET A 70 -12.03 -15.00 -5.48
CA MET A 70 -10.82 -14.32 -5.92
C MET A 70 -10.63 -14.45 -7.44
N PHE A 71 -10.00 -13.45 -8.05
CA PHE A 71 -9.56 -13.52 -9.44
C PHE A 71 -8.25 -12.76 -9.64
N ALA A 72 -7.46 -13.18 -10.62
CA ALA A 72 -6.23 -12.49 -11.01
C ALA A 72 -6.36 -11.86 -12.39
N MET A 73 -5.76 -10.69 -12.56
CA MET A 73 -5.63 -10.03 -13.85
C MET A 73 -4.61 -10.75 -14.75
N ARG A 74 -4.80 -10.64 -16.06
CA ARG A 74 -3.86 -11.18 -17.06
C ARG A 74 -2.63 -10.30 -17.25
N GLU A 75 -2.75 -9.03 -16.92
CA GLU A 75 -1.71 -8.02 -17.02
C GLU A 75 -0.76 -8.12 -15.84
N PHE A 76 0.49 -8.50 -16.12
CA PHE A 76 1.54 -8.53 -15.13
C PHE A 76 2.25 -7.18 -15.03
N LEU A 77 2.56 -6.78 -13.80
CA LEU A 77 3.29 -5.56 -13.48
C LEU A 77 4.82 -5.75 -13.59
N THR A 78 5.28 -6.96 -13.26
CA THR A 78 6.64 -7.45 -13.50
C THR A 78 6.55 -8.75 -14.31
N GLU A 79 7.55 -9.64 -14.22
CA GLU A 79 7.47 -10.96 -14.87
C GLU A 79 6.44 -11.88 -14.19
N SER A 80 6.31 -11.80 -12.86
CA SER A 80 5.52 -12.75 -12.06
C SER A 80 4.46 -12.09 -11.19
N VAL A 81 4.53 -10.77 -10.95
CA VAL A 81 3.59 -10.06 -10.09
C VAL A 81 2.40 -9.53 -10.88
N THR A 82 1.19 -9.84 -10.43
CA THR A 82 -0.07 -9.34 -11.01
C THR A 82 -1.04 -8.87 -9.93
N SER A 83 -2.06 -8.14 -10.35
CA SER A 83 -3.19 -7.75 -9.49
C SER A 83 -4.09 -8.94 -9.22
N VAL A 84 -4.38 -9.19 -7.95
CA VAL A 84 -5.36 -10.16 -7.47
C VAL A 84 -6.42 -9.42 -6.67
N PHE A 85 -7.67 -9.75 -6.95
CA PHE A 85 -8.83 -9.17 -6.31
C PHE A 85 -9.50 -10.21 -5.41
N PHE A 86 -9.99 -9.76 -4.25
CA PHE A 86 -10.55 -10.61 -3.22
C PHE A 86 -11.90 -10.07 -2.77
N ALA A 87 -12.91 -10.93 -2.67
CA ALA A 87 -14.15 -10.69 -1.95
C ALA A 87 -14.14 -11.55 -0.66
N LEU A 88 -13.81 -10.93 0.47
CA LEU A 88 -13.57 -11.63 1.74
C LEU A 88 -14.68 -11.33 2.75
N ARG A 89 -15.18 -12.36 3.43
CA ARG A 89 -16.12 -12.19 4.53
C ARG A 89 -15.36 -11.95 5.83
N ILE A 90 -15.48 -10.74 6.38
CA ILE A 90 -14.79 -10.26 7.57
C ILE A 90 -15.83 -9.63 8.49
N ASP A 91 -15.88 -10.05 9.75
CA ASP A 91 -16.86 -9.59 10.74
C ASP A 91 -18.33 -9.70 10.25
N GLY A 92 -18.62 -10.75 9.46
CA GLY A 92 -19.96 -11.03 8.91
C GLY A 92 -20.31 -10.29 7.61
N VAL A 93 -19.48 -9.36 7.15
CA VAL A 93 -19.71 -8.54 5.95
C VAL A 93 -18.72 -8.91 4.85
N ILE A 94 -19.15 -8.86 3.58
CA ILE A 94 -18.23 -9.00 2.45
C ILE A 94 -17.53 -7.67 2.21
N ARG A 95 -16.20 -7.70 2.18
CA ARG A 95 -15.33 -6.56 1.90
C ARG A 95 -14.42 -6.92 0.74
N PHE A 96 -14.01 -5.91 -0.03
CA PHE A 96 -13.31 -6.11 -1.29
C PHE A 96 -11.89 -5.54 -1.22
N PHE A 97 -10.93 -6.29 -1.72
CA PHE A 97 -9.52 -5.95 -1.64
C PHE A 97 -8.83 -6.14 -2.98
N HIS A 98 -7.80 -5.33 -3.18
CA HIS A 98 -6.79 -5.53 -4.21
C HIS A 98 -5.47 -5.85 -3.53
N ALA A 99 -4.70 -6.77 -4.10
CA ALA A 99 -3.30 -6.97 -3.75
C ALA A 99 -2.45 -7.27 -4.98
N TYR A 100 -1.15 -7.01 -4.87
CA TYR A 100 -0.15 -7.52 -5.79
C TYR A 100 0.44 -8.83 -5.24
N CYS A 101 0.25 -9.92 -5.99
CA CYS A 101 0.76 -11.25 -5.64
C CYS A 101 1.77 -11.71 -6.68
N ASP A 102 2.84 -12.36 -6.21
CA ASP A 102 3.84 -13.00 -7.07
C ASP A 102 3.37 -14.42 -7.39
N LEU A 103 2.98 -14.67 -8.65
CA LEU A 103 2.45 -15.97 -9.06
C LEU A 103 3.53 -17.02 -9.32
N SER A 104 4.82 -16.67 -9.25
CA SER A 104 5.90 -17.66 -9.22
C SER A 104 5.97 -18.39 -7.87
N ASP A 105 5.49 -17.74 -6.81
CA ASP A 105 5.30 -18.34 -5.49
C ASP A 105 3.88 -18.91 -5.35
N GLY A 106 3.79 -20.24 -5.26
CA GLY A 106 2.52 -20.96 -5.15
C GLY A 106 1.72 -20.62 -3.88
N GLY A 107 2.34 -20.07 -2.83
CA GLY A 107 1.69 -19.67 -1.58
C GLY A 107 1.16 -18.22 -1.58
N SER A 108 1.70 -17.35 -2.46
CA SER A 108 1.56 -15.90 -2.37
C SER A 108 0.10 -15.41 -2.23
N VAL A 109 -0.83 -16.00 -3.00
CA VAL A 109 -2.24 -15.60 -3.01
C VAL A 109 -2.96 -16.00 -1.72
N GLU A 110 -2.73 -17.22 -1.24
CA GLU A 110 -3.38 -17.69 -0.01
C GLU A 110 -2.79 -17.02 1.23
N ASP A 111 -1.48 -16.81 1.25
CA ASP A 111 -0.82 -16.07 2.33
C ASP A 111 -1.34 -14.63 2.38
N MET A 112 -1.54 -13.99 1.22
CA MET A 112 -2.13 -12.65 1.14
C MET A 112 -3.57 -12.64 1.69
N ARG A 113 -4.38 -13.63 1.29
CA ARG A 113 -5.75 -13.77 1.80
C ARG A 113 -5.77 -13.88 3.33
N LEU A 114 -4.88 -14.69 3.91
CA LEU A 114 -4.76 -14.87 5.35
C LEU A 114 -4.29 -13.59 6.04
N ALA A 115 -3.28 -12.90 5.48
CA ALA A 115 -2.77 -11.65 6.03
C ALA A 115 -3.83 -10.54 6.05
N ILE A 116 -4.65 -10.42 5.00
CA ILE A 116 -5.77 -9.47 4.95
C ILE A 116 -6.79 -9.80 6.05
N ILE A 117 -7.23 -11.06 6.15
CA ILE A 117 -8.21 -11.49 7.16
C ILE A 117 -7.67 -11.24 8.57
N GLU A 118 -6.44 -11.67 8.85
CA GLU A 118 -5.82 -11.47 10.15
C GLU A 118 -5.72 -9.98 10.49
N ARG A 119 -5.28 -9.14 9.55
CA ARG A 119 -5.10 -7.71 9.80
C ARG A 119 -6.43 -6.98 10.03
N GLU A 120 -7.46 -7.33 9.28
CA GLU A 120 -8.75 -6.63 9.25
C GLU A 120 -9.73 -7.09 10.34
N THR A 121 -9.53 -8.28 10.92
CA THR A 121 -10.30 -8.82 12.06
C THR A 121 -9.80 -8.34 13.43
N ARG A 122 -8.66 -7.65 13.51
CA ARG A 122 -8.09 -7.20 14.80
C ARG A 122 -9.06 -6.25 15.52
N PRO A 123 -9.37 -6.49 16.81
CA PRO A 123 -10.32 -5.68 17.58
C PRO A 123 -9.81 -4.26 17.83
N VAL A 124 -8.50 -4.11 18.07
CA VAL A 124 -7.82 -2.81 18.07
C VAL A 124 -7.03 -2.70 16.78
N ARG A 125 -7.50 -1.88 15.85
CA ARG A 125 -6.84 -1.67 14.54
C ARG A 125 -5.66 -0.68 14.64
N ALA A 126 -4.80 -0.86 15.65
CA ALA A 126 -3.57 -0.08 15.81
C ALA A 126 -2.76 -0.11 14.51
N ILE A 127 -2.58 1.06 13.92
CA ILE A 127 -1.87 1.21 12.65
C ILE A 127 -0.39 1.20 12.97
N THR A 128 0.34 0.24 12.42
CA THR A 128 1.78 0.11 12.66
C THR A 128 2.52 1.31 12.07
N ARG A 129 3.74 1.56 12.55
CA ARG A 129 4.59 2.61 11.99
C ARG A 129 4.77 2.45 10.47
N ASP A 130 5.00 1.23 10.01
CA ASP A 130 5.17 0.94 8.58
C ASP A 130 3.90 1.23 7.79
N GLU A 131 2.73 0.80 8.27
CA GLU A 131 1.45 1.11 7.63
C GLU A 131 1.16 2.62 7.56
N ARG A 132 1.59 3.37 8.58
CA ARG A 132 1.50 4.84 8.57
C ARG A 132 2.40 5.43 7.47
N LEU A 133 3.63 4.95 7.34
CA LEU A 133 4.54 5.37 6.27
C LEU A 133 3.99 5.02 4.89
N GLU A 134 3.47 3.81 4.71
CA GLU A 134 2.86 3.40 3.44
C GLU A 134 1.64 4.25 3.10
N HIS A 135 0.79 4.56 4.08
CA HIS A 135 -0.36 5.44 3.88
C HIS A 135 0.05 6.87 3.55
N ILE A 136 1.07 7.42 4.24
CA ILE A 136 1.63 8.74 3.92
C ILE A 136 2.18 8.74 2.51
N TRP A 137 2.92 7.71 2.11
CA TRP A 137 3.40 7.56 0.75
C TRP A 137 2.20 7.62 -0.21
N SER A 138 1.21 6.75 -0.05
CA SER A 138 0.00 6.65 -0.89
C SER A 138 -0.82 7.94 -1.00
N THR A 139 -0.89 8.74 0.06
CA THR A 139 -1.71 9.97 0.11
C THR A 139 -0.95 11.22 -0.34
N THR A 140 0.37 11.25 -0.20
CA THR A 140 1.20 12.38 -0.63
C THR A 140 1.11 12.56 -2.16
N ALA A 141 0.83 13.79 -2.61
CA ALA A 141 0.73 14.10 -4.04
C ALA A 141 2.06 13.83 -4.75
N ASP A 142 1.99 13.42 -6.01
CA ASP A 142 3.16 13.01 -6.81
C ASP A 142 4.19 14.13 -6.97
N THR A 143 3.80 15.40 -6.87
CA THR A 143 4.72 16.55 -6.88
C THR A 143 5.51 16.73 -5.57
N TYR A 144 5.11 16.04 -4.49
CA TYR A 144 5.70 16.16 -3.15
C TYR A 144 6.24 14.84 -2.59
N ARG A 145 6.24 13.78 -3.40
CA ARG A 145 6.90 12.50 -3.11
C ARG A 145 7.75 12.10 -4.31
N GLY A 146 8.68 11.19 -4.11
CA GLY A 146 9.50 10.67 -5.19
C GLY A 146 10.52 9.67 -4.70
N TYR A 147 11.40 9.30 -5.59
CA TYR A 147 12.54 8.43 -5.30
C TYR A 147 13.81 9.25 -5.43
N ALA A 148 14.75 9.03 -4.51
CA ALA A 148 16.08 9.60 -4.62
C ALA A 148 16.74 9.14 -5.92
N ASP A 149 17.31 10.10 -6.63
CA ASP A 149 18.00 9.95 -7.91
C ASP A 149 19.33 10.74 -7.88
N GLU A 150 19.95 10.91 -9.05
CA GLU A 150 21.22 11.62 -9.20
C GLU A 150 21.17 13.10 -8.75
N THR A 151 19.98 13.70 -8.69
CA THR A 151 19.80 15.09 -8.21
C THR A 151 19.79 15.19 -6.69
N THR A 152 19.67 14.05 -6.01
CA THR A 152 19.53 13.95 -4.55
C THR A 152 20.74 13.23 -3.94
N LEU A 153 21.94 13.78 -4.17
CA LEU A 153 23.25 13.17 -3.83
C LEU A 153 23.43 12.75 -2.36
N GLN A 154 22.60 13.24 -1.46
CA GLN A 154 22.62 12.93 -0.03
C GLN A 154 21.93 11.60 0.34
N TYR A 155 21.17 10.99 -0.57
CA TYR A 155 20.45 9.74 -0.35
C TYR A 155 20.88 8.68 -1.36
N LEU A 156 20.75 7.40 -0.99
CA LEU A 156 21.00 6.30 -1.91
C LEU A 156 19.91 6.28 -3.00
N PRO A 157 20.24 5.89 -4.24
CA PRO A 157 19.26 5.76 -5.31
C PRO A 157 18.08 4.85 -4.92
N CYS A 158 16.89 5.17 -5.43
CA CYS A 158 15.65 4.42 -5.19
C CYS A 158 15.14 4.41 -3.74
N GLN A 159 15.68 5.24 -2.84
CA GLN A 159 15.05 5.46 -1.54
C GLN A 159 13.84 6.39 -1.67
N ARG A 160 12.75 6.11 -0.94
CA ARG A 160 11.54 6.95 -0.96
C ARG A 160 11.79 8.25 -0.20
N VAL A 161 11.49 9.37 -0.85
CA VAL A 161 11.64 10.72 -0.30
C VAL A 161 10.32 11.47 -0.38
N ILE A 162 10.10 12.37 0.57
CA ILE A 162 8.97 13.29 0.56
C ILE A 162 9.40 14.72 0.88
N THR A 163 8.67 15.68 0.33
CA THR A 163 8.84 17.10 0.62
C THR A 163 8.08 17.48 1.89
N LEU A 164 8.80 18.09 2.82
CA LEU A 164 8.28 18.64 4.07
C LEU A 164 8.27 20.15 4.00
N PHE A 165 7.16 20.75 4.40
CA PHE A 165 7.03 22.20 4.51
C PHE A 165 7.06 22.61 5.99
N SER A 166 7.92 23.57 6.31
CA SER A 166 7.95 24.17 7.64
C SER A 166 6.88 25.26 7.77
N LYS A 167 6.52 25.62 9.00
CA LYS A 167 5.66 26.80 9.27
C LYS A 167 6.24 28.10 8.72
N ALA A 168 7.56 28.17 8.54
CA ALA A 168 8.27 29.31 7.98
C ALA A 168 8.28 29.33 6.44
N GLY A 169 7.59 28.39 5.78
CA GLY A 169 7.47 28.32 4.32
C GLY A 169 8.66 27.66 3.61
N SER A 170 9.67 27.19 4.34
CA SER A 170 10.77 26.44 3.74
C SER A 170 10.35 25.01 3.40
N ALA A 171 10.74 24.55 2.21
CA ALA A 171 10.60 23.17 1.78
C ALA A 171 11.93 22.43 1.97
N ARG A 172 11.89 21.20 2.48
CA ARG A 172 13.04 20.31 2.53
C ARG A 172 12.66 18.89 2.16
N LEU A 173 13.58 18.19 1.51
CA LEU A 173 13.42 16.79 1.17
C LEU A 173 13.89 15.90 2.34
N LYS A 174 13.09 14.90 2.70
CA LYS A 174 13.43 13.92 3.75
C LYS A 174 13.14 12.50 3.26
N LEU A 175 13.93 11.53 3.71
CA LEU A 175 13.58 10.12 3.57
C LEU A 175 12.26 9.82 4.28
N LEU A 176 11.39 9.04 3.63
CA LEU A 176 10.11 8.62 4.18
C LEU A 176 10.32 7.81 5.47
N ASP A 177 11.30 6.90 5.46
CA ASP A 177 11.57 6.01 6.59
C ASP A 177 12.14 6.76 7.81
N ASP A 178 12.72 7.95 7.59
CA ASP A 178 13.30 8.80 8.64
C ASP A 178 12.30 9.79 9.27
N LEU A 179 11.02 9.78 8.84
CA LEU A 179 10.02 10.66 9.43
C LEU A 179 9.90 10.40 10.93
N THR A 180 9.87 11.46 11.74
CA THR A 180 9.64 11.34 13.18
C THR A 180 8.18 11.05 13.48
N ASP A 181 7.87 10.56 14.68
CA ASP A 181 6.49 10.29 15.10
C ASP A 181 5.60 11.55 15.00
N ASP A 182 6.15 12.72 15.33
CA ASP A 182 5.44 14.00 15.19
C ASP A 182 5.16 14.36 13.72
N GLU A 183 6.13 14.14 12.82
CA GLU A 183 5.97 14.37 11.39
C GLU A 183 4.94 13.41 10.78
N ILE A 184 4.94 12.16 11.22
CA ILE A 184 3.95 11.14 10.84
C ILE A 184 2.57 11.56 11.32
N ALA A 185 2.42 11.89 12.59
CA ALA A 185 1.16 12.34 13.16
C ALA A 185 0.63 13.59 12.43
N ALA A 186 1.48 14.54 12.06
CA ALA A 186 1.07 15.73 11.32
C ALA A 186 0.52 15.42 9.92
N LYS A 187 1.01 14.36 9.26
CA LYS A 187 0.62 13.97 7.90
C LYS A 187 -0.56 13.01 7.84
N LEU A 188 -0.86 12.31 8.95
CA LEU A 188 -1.99 11.42 9.01
C LEU A 188 -3.32 12.20 9.16
N PRO A 189 -4.43 11.71 8.58
CA PRO A 189 -5.78 12.15 8.95
C PRO A 189 -6.00 12.04 10.45
N VAL A 190 -6.81 12.93 11.04
CA VAL A 190 -7.03 12.99 12.50
C VAL A 190 -7.41 11.64 13.09
N GLN A 191 -8.23 10.86 12.38
CA GLN A 191 -8.68 9.53 12.78
C GLN A 191 -7.55 8.49 12.85
N LEU A 192 -6.42 8.72 12.18
CA LEU A 192 -5.26 7.84 12.13
C LEU A 192 -4.08 8.34 12.99
N ARG A 193 -4.17 9.55 13.57
CA ARG A 193 -3.09 10.14 14.41
C ARG A 193 -2.96 9.45 15.75
N HIS A 194 -4.08 9.10 16.35
CA HIS A 194 -4.19 8.49 17.66
C HIS A 194 -5.30 7.44 17.63
N LEU A 195 -4.98 6.19 18.00
CA LEU A 195 -6.00 5.28 18.54
C LEU A 195 -5.94 5.41 20.06
N PRO A 196 -7.09 5.33 20.75
CA PRO A 196 -7.14 5.63 22.18
C PRO A 196 -6.20 4.70 22.92
N ASP A 197 -5.42 5.25 23.85
CA ASP A 197 -4.91 4.48 24.97
C ASP A 197 -6.13 3.86 25.66
N THR A 198 -6.49 2.63 25.30
CA THR A 198 -7.47 1.89 26.08
C THR A 198 -6.82 1.55 27.40
N ALA A 199 -7.18 2.38 28.37
CA ALA A 199 -7.18 2.16 29.80
C ALA A 199 -6.86 0.72 30.21
N VAL A 200 -5.84 0.60 31.04
CA VAL A 200 -5.61 -0.55 31.92
C VAL A 200 -6.94 -0.85 32.63
N ALA A 201 -7.61 -1.93 32.24
CA ALA A 201 -8.69 -2.51 33.02
C ALA A 201 -8.04 -3.39 34.09
N ALA A 202 -8.17 -2.95 35.35
CA ALA A 202 -8.03 -3.78 36.55
C ALA A 202 -9.42 -4.23 36.99
#